data_AF-A0A3S5B170-F1
#
_entry.id   AF-A0A3S5B170-F1
#
_cell.length_a   1.000
_cell.length_b   1.000
_cell.length_c   1.000
_cell.angle_alpha   90.00
_cell.angle_beta   90.00
_cell.angle_gamma   90.00
#
_symmetry.space_group_name_H-M   'P 1'
#
loop_
_entity.id
_entity.type
_entity.pdbx_description
1 polymer ?
#
loop_
_entity_poly.entity_id
_entity_poly.type
_entity_poly.pdbx_seq_one_letter_code
_entity_poly.pdbx_strand_id
1 'polypeptide(L)'
;MVFSTPFMLYFLYVIFYFQLRGLPTKANNKLFGRLGMLAMIGAVISLFFSFYVGCSLKANGYKTCPRKSWNAPTEYVRDMKLC
;
A
#
# COMPACT_ATOMS: atom_id res chain seq x y z
N MET A 1 0.68 -0.95 1.04
CA MET A 1 1.02 -2.39 1.14
C MET A 1 0.25 -3.12 2.23
N VAL A 2 0.07 -2.56 3.44
CA VAL A 2 -0.63 -3.25 4.55
C VAL A 2 -2.03 -3.75 4.16
N PHE A 3 -2.85 -2.91 3.53
CA PHE A 3 -4.22 -3.27 3.12
C PHE A 3 -4.31 -4.30 1.99
N SER A 4 -3.28 -4.44 1.15
CA SER A 4 -3.23 -5.43 0.06
C SER A 4 -2.67 -6.78 0.50
N THR A 5 -2.03 -6.86 1.67
CA THR A 5 -1.42 -8.08 2.21
C THR A 5 -2.37 -9.29 2.25
N PRO A 6 -3.61 -9.20 2.80
CA PRO A 6 -4.48 -10.37 2.87
C PRO A 6 -4.93 -10.84 1.48
N PHE A 7 -5.08 -9.93 0.52
CA PHE A 7 -5.37 -10.27 -0.87
C PHE A 7 -4.21 -11.04 -1.52
N MET A 8 -2.97 -10.57 -1.32
CA MET A 8 -1.78 -11.23 -1.84
C MET A 8 -1.56 -12.61 -1.22
N LEU A 9 -1.71 -12.73 0.11
CA LEU A 9 -1.59 -14.01 0.80
C LEU A 9 -2.64 -15.02 0.33
N TYR A 10 -3.88 -14.58 0.08
CA TYR A 10 -4.93 -15.43 -0.46
C TYR A 10 -4.58 -15.94 -1.87
N PHE A 11 -4.04 -15.07 -2.73
CA PHE A 11 -3.61 -15.46 -4.06
C PHE A 11 -2.45 -16.47 -4.03
N LEU A 12 -1.45 -16.23 -3.18
CA LEU A 12 -0.33 -17.15 -2.95
C LEU A 12 -0.81 -18.51 -2.42
N TYR A 13 -1.76 -18.52 -1.48
CA TYR A 13 -2.37 -19.74 -0.97
C TYR A 13 -3.05 -20.56 -2.08
N VAL A 14 -3.83 -19.91 -2.95
CA VAL A 14 -4.51 -20.59 -4.06
C VAL A 14 -3.50 -21.20 -5.04
N ILE A 15 -2.45 -20.47 -5.39
CA ILE A 15 -1.38 -20.98 -6.28
C ILE A 15 -0.67 -22.18 -5.64
N PHE A 16 -0.29 -22.06 -4.37
CA PHE A 16 0.40 -23.12 -3.66
C PHE A 16 -0.47 -24.38 -3.56
N TYR A 17 -1.75 -24.22 -3.24
CA TYR A 17 -2.70 -25.33 -3.15
C TYR A 17 -2.95 -25.99 -4.51
N PHE A 18 -3.03 -25.19 -5.59
CA PHE A 18 -3.12 -25.68 -6.97
C PHE A 18 -1.91 -26.55 -7.33
N GLN A 19 -0.70 -26.08 -7.02
CA GLN A 19 0.53 -26.80 -7.31
C GLN A 19 0.63 -28.13 -6.55
N LEU A 20 0.16 -28.18 -5.30
CA LEU A 20 0.16 -29.40 -4.48
C LEU A 20 -0.86 -30.44 -4.93
N ARG A 21 -2.05 -30.00 -5.36
CA ARG A 21 -3.15 -30.90 -5.71
C ARG A 21 -3.22 -31.28 -7.19
N GLY A 22 -2.52 -30.54 -8.07
CA GLY A 22 -2.56 -30.73 -9.53
C GLY A 22 -3.94 -30.49 -10.15
N LEU A 23 -4.89 -29.94 -9.38
CA LEU A 23 -6.29 -29.74 -9.77
C LEU A 23 -6.62 -28.25 -9.68
N PRO A 24 -7.36 -27.70 -10.67
CA PRO A 24 -7.79 -26.29 -10.65
C PRO A 24 -8.52 -25.98 -9.36
N THR A 25 -7.87 -25.21 -8.50
CA THR A 25 -8.43 -24.81 -7.22
C THR A 25 -9.36 -23.65 -7.49
N LYS A 26 -10.66 -23.89 -7.33
CA LYS A 26 -11.67 -22.85 -7.57
C LYS A 26 -11.57 -21.81 -6.44
N ALA A 27 -10.96 -20.67 -6.75
CA ALA A 27 -10.91 -19.54 -5.83
C ALA A 27 -12.36 -19.14 -5.45
N ASN A 28 -12.59 -18.89 -4.17
CA ASN A 28 -13.88 -18.38 -3.70
C ASN A 28 -14.06 -16.94 -4.18
N ASN A 29 -14.88 -16.76 -5.21
CA ASN A 29 -15.17 -15.45 -5.83
C ASN A 29 -15.71 -14.42 -4.83
N LYS A 30 -16.51 -14.85 -3.83
CA LYS A 30 -17.06 -13.94 -2.81
C LYS A 30 -15.99 -13.48 -1.83
N LEU A 31 -15.03 -14.34 -1.50
CA LEU A 31 -13.88 -13.96 -0.66
C LEU A 31 -12.91 -13.06 -1.44
N PHE A 32 -12.59 -13.43 -2.68
CA PHE A 32 -11.73 -12.64 -3.56
C PHE A 32 -12.27 -11.22 -3.78
N GLY A 33 -13.56 -11.07 -4.05
CA GLY A 33 -14.20 -9.77 -4.20
C GLY A 33 -14.11 -8.90 -2.94
N ARG A 34 -14.34 -9.49 -1.75
CA ARG A 34 -14.21 -8.75 -0.48
C ARG A 34 -12.78 -8.31 -0.20
N LEU A 35 -11.79 -9.17 -0.44
CA LEU A 35 -10.37 -8.85 -0.27
C LEU A 35 -9.92 -7.78 -1.27
N GLY A 36 -10.38 -7.85 -2.52
CA GLY A 36 -10.13 -6.82 -3.52
C GLY A 36 -10.74 -5.47 -3.13
N MET A 37 -11.98 -5.46 -2.65
CA MET A 37 -12.64 -4.23 -2.17
C MET A 37 -11.89 -3.61 -0.98
N LEU A 38 -11.45 -4.42 -0.01
CA LEU A 38 -10.62 -3.95 1.10
C LEU A 38 -9.31 -3.33 0.63
N ALA A 39 -8.63 -3.96 -0.34
CA ALA A 39 -7.40 -3.41 -0.92
C ALA A 39 -7.64 -2.06 -1.62
N MET A 40 -8.74 -1.93 -2.38
CA MET A 40 -9.12 -0.69 -3.05
C MET A 40 -9.45 0.43 -2.05
N ILE A 41 -10.26 0.14 -1.04
CA ILE A 41 -10.58 1.11 0.02
C ILE A 41 -9.30 1.55 0.74
N GLY A 42 -8.45 0.59 1.08
CA GLY A 42 -7.16 0.87 1.71
C GLY A 42 -6.26 1.77 0.85
N ALA A 43 -6.24 1.57 -0.47
CA ALA A 43 -5.48 2.42 -1.39
C ALA A 43 -6.02 3.86 -1.43
N VAL A 44 -7.34 4.03 -1.49
CA VAL A 44 -8.00 5.35 -1.47
C VAL A 44 -7.72 6.07 -0.15
N ILE A 45 -7.92 5.41 0.99
CA ILE A 45 -7.63 5.98 2.31
C ILE A 45 -6.15 6.36 2.43
N SER A 46 -5.25 5.49 1.96
CA SER A 46 -3.80 5.76 2.01
C SER A 46 -3.42 7.00 1.21
N LEU A 47 -4.06 7.21 0.05
CA LEU A 47 -3.82 8.38 -0.79
C LEU A 47 -4.25 9.67 -0.08
N PHE A 48 -5.48 9.71 0.45
CA PHE A 48 -5.98 10.87 1.18
C PHE A 48 -5.18 11.14 2.45
N PHE A 49 -4.81 10.08 3.18
CA PHE A 49 -4.00 10.19 4.38
C PHE A 49 -2.61 10.76 4.07
N SER A 50 -1.97 10.30 2.99
CA SER A 50 -0.67 10.85 2.55
C SER A 50 -0.76 12.34 2.21
N PHE A 51 -1.85 12.77 1.56
CA PHE A 51 -2.06 14.18 1.25
C PHE A 51 -2.26 15.00 2.53
N TYR A 52 -3.14 14.52 3.43
CA TYR A 52 -3.43 15.16 4.71
C TYR A 52 -2.17 15.35 5.56
N VAL A 53 -1.37 14.29 5.72
CA VAL A 53 -0.10 14.34 6.46
C VAL A 53 0.84 15.36 5.80
N GLY A 54 0.98 15.34 4.48
CA GLY A 54 1.83 16.31 3.77
C GLY A 54 1.40 17.76 3.99
N CYS A 55 0.10 18.05 3.96
CA CYS A 55 -0.44 19.38 4.26
C CYS A 55 -0.20 19.79 5.72
N SER A 56 -0.46 18.88 6.66
CA SER A 56 -0.26 19.10 8.09
C SER A 56 1.21 19.40 8.42
N LEU A 57 2.15 18.66 7.83
CA LEU A 57 3.58 18.91 8.05
C LEU A 57 4.03 20.25 7.49
N LYS A 58 3.56 20.63 6.29
CA LYS A 58 3.85 21.95 5.71
C LYS A 58 3.29 23.09 6.56
N ALA A 59 2.06 22.94 7.07
CA ALA A 59 1.46 23.91 7.99
C ALA A 59 2.25 24.07 9.30
N ASN A 60 2.91 22.99 9.76
CA ASN A 60 3.81 23.00 10.91
C ASN A 60 5.25 23.43 10.60
N GLY A 61 5.50 24.01 9.41
CA GLY A 61 6.81 24.57 9.04
C GLY A 61 7.84 23.56 8.52
N TYR A 62 7.46 22.30 8.27
CA TYR A 62 8.35 21.33 7.63
C TYR A 62 8.49 21.60 6.13
N LYS A 63 9.69 21.37 5.62
CA LYS A 63 10.09 21.50 4.21
C LYS A 63 10.39 20.12 3.64
N THR A 64 10.22 19.95 2.35
CA THR A 64 10.49 18.67 1.65
C THR A 64 11.89 18.67 1.05
N CYS A 65 12.66 17.63 1.30
CA CYS A 65 13.96 17.43 0.64
C CYS A 65 13.79 17.06 -0.84
N PRO A 66 14.78 17.38 -1.71
CA PRO A 66 14.80 16.87 -3.07
C PRO A 66 14.87 15.34 -3.05
N ARG A 67 14.01 14.69 -3.85
CA ARG A 67 13.99 13.23 -3.92
C ARG A 67 15.26 12.70 -4.56
N LYS A 68 15.94 11.80 -3.88
CA LYS A 68 17.14 11.11 -4.37
C LYS A 68 16.83 10.14 -5.51
N SER A 69 15.60 9.62 -5.58
CA SER A 69 15.13 8.76 -6.66
C SER A 69 13.60 8.83 -6.79
N TRP A 70 13.07 8.32 -7.90
CA TRP A 70 11.62 8.27 -8.14
C TRP A 70 10.86 7.45 -7.09
N ASN A 71 11.48 6.37 -6.61
CA ASN A 71 10.89 5.45 -5.63
C ASN A 71 11.21 5.82 -4.18
N ALA A 72 12.02 6.85 -3.95
CA ALA A 72 12.36 7.30 -2.60
C ALA A 72 11.14 7.92 -1.91
N PRO A 73 10.93 7.66 -0.61
CA PRO A 73 9.89 8.33 0.15
C PRO A 73 10.14 9.84 0.21
N THR A 74 9.08 10.62 0.43
CA THR A 74 9.21 12.06 0.67
C THR A 74 9.77 12.29 2.07
N GLU A 75 10.95 12.89 2.16
CA GLU A 75 11.55 13.29 3.43
C GLU A 75 11.11 14.71 3.80
N TYR A 76 10.71 14.89 5.06
CA TYR A 76 10.26 16.17 5.60
C TYR A 76 11.20 16.59 6.74
N VAL A 77 11.80 17.78 6.62
CA VAL A 77 12.78 18.32 7.58
C VAL A 77 12.37 19.71 8.04
N ARG A 78 12.77 20.12 9.25
CA ARG A 78 12.54 21.50 9.72
C ARG A 78 13.59 22.48 9.20
N ASP A 79 14.83 22.01 9.07
CA ASP A 79 15.95 22.76 8.49
C ASP A 79 16.43 22.04 7.23
N MET A 80 16.69 22.79 6.15
CA MET A 80 17.19 22.25 4.89
C MET A 80 18.60 21.67 5.00
N LYS A 81 19.36 22.03 6.04
CA LYS A 81 20.68 21.44 6.33
C LYS A 81 20.62 19.97 6.78
N LEU A 82 19.43 19.46 7.06
CA LEU A 82 19.18 18.06 7.47
C LEU A 82 18.81 17.17 6.28
N CYS A 83 18.68 17.76 5.08
CA CYS A 83 18.79 17.01 3.83
C CYS A 83 20.29 16.74 3.56
#